data_AF-A0A7C4TZT9-F1
#
_entry.id   AF-A0A7C4TZT9-F1
#
_cell.length_a   1.000
_cell.length_b   1.000
_cell.length_c   1.000
_cell.angle_alpha   90.00
_cell.angle_beta   90.00
_cell.angle_gamma   90.00
#
_symmetry.space_group_name_H-M   'P 1'
#
loop_
_entity.id
_entity.type
_entity.pdbx_description
1 polymer ?
#
loop_
_entity_poly.entity_id
_entity_poly.type
_entity_poly.pdbx_seq_one_letter_code
_entity_poly.pdbx_strand_id
1 'polypeptide(L)'
;MILTEGIFHFLNPKEAQAVVAHELGHVVNRDFIVIMIASTLVQILYEIYTALIHARGKKSGGAKLIALIAYALYIIGIYLLYYLSRTREYLADEFSAKITKPSDLSNALIKIAYGIVIAEDDDRSKRLLQSTRHLGIIDVKNAKHYGIISYITHNDPNVLSEIMVFDKVNPWAKLAELTSTHPLTGNRIDHLSDISKAQGRPFLFDIDSAIERMKINKGKLWGSFLFGLLILLLPYLFALYALFFLPIMFVPAAFALGLILQLLYKFPGGNNTETTVLEQMRNPYASPIRGKPIVLSGQVIGRGVPGFIFGEDMMYQDSTGLVLLNYSSAFGFIGNIIFALKKIKTLFGIPSRAAGWFYRGIGSMISLKYIQTEQGKVKSHPILWASLLPIILIIISLYLYAVSGGYL
;
A
#
# COMPACT_ATOMS: atom_id res chain seq x y z
N MET A 1 0.14 18.15 -23.84
CA MET A 1 -0.58 18.19 -22.56
C MET A 1 -2.04 17.87 -22.84
N ILE A 2 -2.63 16.92 -22.11
CA ILE A 2 -4.04 16.53 -22.24
C ILE A 2 -4.70 16.84 -20.90
N LEU A 3 -5.85 17.51 -20.91
CA LEU A 3 -6.62 17.81 -19.70
C LEU A 3 -7.92 17.00 -19.72
N THR A 4 -8.26 16.39 -18.60
CA THR A 4 -9.51 15.64 -18.46
C THR A 4 -10.67 16.59 -18.15
N GLU A 5 -11.88 16.24 -18.59
CA GLU A 5 -13.07 17.04 -18.29
C GLU A 5 -13.37 17.12 -16.79
N GLY A 6 -13.05 16.05 -16.04
CA GLY A 6 -13.22 15.99 -14.59
C GLY A 6 -12.46 17.10 -13.84
N ILE A 7 -11.32 17.57 -14.35
CA ILE A 7 -10.58 18.69 -13.75
C ILE A 7 -11.45 19.96 -13.75
N PHE A 8 -12.19 20.24 -14.83
CA PHE A 8 -13.05 21.42 -14.91
C PHE A 8 -14.36 21.27 -14.13
N HIS A 9 -14.76 20.03 -13.84
CA HIS A 9 -15.94 19.75 -13.03
C HIS A 9 -15.68 19.88 -11.52
N PHE A 10 -14.54 19.36 -11.05
CA PHE A 10 -14.23 19.31 -9.61
C PHE A 10 -13.39 20.48 -9.12
N LEU A 11 -12.58 21.11 -9.98
CA LEU A 11 -11.65 22.17 -9.58
C LEU A 11 -12.15 23.56 -9.98
N ASN A 12 -11.88 24.55 -9.12
CA ASN A 12 -12.05 25.95 -9.51
C ASN A 12 -10.92 26.41 -10.46
N PRO A 13 -11.06 27.56 -11.14
CA PRO A 13 -10.06 28.00 -12.12
C PRO A 13 -8.63 28.15 -11.57
N LYS A 14 -8.45 28.54 -10.30
CA LYS A 14 -7.12 28.69 -9.68
C LYS A 14 -6.48 27.34 -9.35
N GLU A 15 -7.28 26.41 -8.84
CA GLU A 15 -6.87 25.02 -8.60
C GLU A 15 -6.49 24.33 -9.92
N ALA A 16 -7.27 24.51 -10.98
CA ALA A 16 -6.94 23.99 -12.31
C ALA A 16 -5.66 24.63 -12.87
N GLN A 17 -5.47 25.95 -12.70
CA GLN A 17 -4.22 26.63 -13.06
C GLN A 17 -3.01 26.08 -12.29
N ALA A 18 -3.16 25.76 -11.00
CA ALA A 18 -2.10 25.17 -10.19
C ALA A 18 -1.73 23.76 -10.67
N VAL A 19 -2.71 22.93 -11.05
CA VAL A 19 -2.46 21.62 -11.67
C VAL A 19 -1.73 21.78 -13.01
N VAL A 20 -2.18 22.69 -13.87
CA VAL A 20 -1.51 22.97 -15.15
C VAL A 20 -0.08 23.48 -14.93
N ALA A 21 0.13 24.35 -13.93
CA ALA A 21 1.46 24.84 -13.59
C ALA A 21 2.37 23.70 -13.10
N HIS A 22 1.84 22.74 -12.35
CA HIS A 22 2.59 21.53 -11.95
C HIS A 22 3.03 20.72 -13.17
N GLU A 23 2.10 20.44 -14.09
CA GLU A 23 2.42 19.70 -15.33
C GLU A 23 3.42 20.45 -16.23
N LEU A 24 3.34 21.79 -16.29
CA LEU A 24 4.33 22.62 -16.95
C LEU A 24 5.70 22.57 -16.25
N GLY A 25 5.71 22.41 -14.92
CA GLY A 25 6.91 22.18 -14.13
C GLY A 25 7.70 20.95 -14.62
N HIS A 26 7.02 19.84 -14.93
CA HIS A 26 7.67 18.68 -15.54
C HIS A 26 8.33 19.02 -16.89
N VAL A 27 7.65 19.81 -17.74
CA VAL A 27 8.20 20.23 -19.03
C VAL A 27 9.43 21.12 -18.85
N VAL A 28 9.35 22.12 -17.96
CA VAL A 28 10.45 23.04 -17.65
C VAL A 28 11.66 22.29 -17.12
N ASN A 29 11.44 21.32 -16.22
CA ASN A 29 12.50 20.51 -15.64
C ASN A 29 13.04 19.42 -16.59
N ARG A 30 12.48 19.29 -17.81
CA ARG A 30 12.85 18.27 -18.81
C ARG A 30 12.78 16.84 -18.26
N ASP A 31 11.80 16.63 -17.42
CA ASP A 31 11.59 15.43 -16.64
C ASP A 31 11.58 14.15 -17.47
N PHE A 32 10.94 14.19 -18.64
CA PHE A 32 10.91 13.08 -19.60
C PHE A 32 12.31 12.66 -20.05
N ILE A 33 13.19 13.61 -20.35
CA ILE A 33 14.57 13.32 -20.79
C ILE A 33 15.36 12.71 -19.63
N VAL A 34 15.22 13.27 -18.43
CA VAL A 34 15.93 12.81 -17.23
C VAL A 34 15.56 11.36 -16.90
N ILE A 35 14.27 11.02 -16.86
CA ILE A 35 13.84 9.65 -16.54
C ILE A 35 14.14 8.67 -17.68
N MET A 36 14.07 9.11 -18.94
CA MET A 36 14.43 8.28 -20.09
C MET A 36 15.91 7.86 -20.02
N ILE A 37 16.82 8.81 -19.75
CA ILE A 37 18.25 8.51 -19.62
C ILE A 37 18.49 7.61 -18.42
N ALA A 38 17.94 7.94 -17.25
CA ALA A 38 18.09 7.14 -16.03
C ALA A 38 17.56 5.70 -16.22
N SER A 39 16.36 5.55 -16.78
CA SER A 39 15.76 4.24 -17.05
C SER A 39 16.55 3.41 -18.06
N THR A 40 17.11 4.05 -19.09
CA THR A 40 17.98 3.38 -20.08
C THR A 40 19.22 2.80 -19.41
N LEU A 41 19.87 3.54 -18.51
CA LEU A 41 21.04 3.05 -17.78
C LEU A 41 20.70 1.84 -16.91
N VAL A 42 19.56 1.88 -16.21
CA VAL A 42 19.07 0.75 -15.41
C VAL A 42 18.76 -0.45 -16.31
N GLN A 43 18.13 -0.24 -17.47
CA GLN A 43 17.82 -1.31 -18.41
C GLN A 43 19.08 -1.97 -18.96
N ILE A 44 20.13 -1.20 -19.28
CA ILE A 44 21.42 -1.76 -19.74
C ILE A 44 22.00 -2.75 -18.72
N LEU A 45 21.90 -2.46 -17.42
CA LEU A 45 22.36 -3.38 -16.37
C LEU A 45 21.59 -4.70 -16.38
N TYR A 46 20.28 -4.64 -16.65
CA TYR A 46 19.44 -5.83 -16.80
C TYR A 46 19.79 -6.64 -18.06
N GLU A 47 20.05 -5.97 -19.18
CA GLU A 47 20.48 -6.64 -20.42
C GLU A 47 21.83 -7.33 -20.25
N ILE A 48 22.79 -6.70 -19.56
CA ILE A 48 24.09 -7.32 -19.22
C ILE A 48 23.87 -8.59 -18.40
N TYR A 49 23.05 -8.53 -17.35
CA TYR A 49 22.70 -9.69 -16.53
C TYR A 49 22.10 -10.81 -17.39
N THR A 50 21.11 -10.48 -18.21
CA THR A 50 20.36 -11.45 -19.04
C THR A 50 21.26 -12.10 -20.08
N ALA A 51 22.08 -11.31 -20.79
CA ALA A 51 23.04 -11.81 -21.78
C ALA A 51 24.07 -12.75 -21.13
N LEU A 52 24.62 -12.36 -19.97
CA LEU A 52 25.59 -13.15 -19.23
C LEU A 52 25.01 -14.39 -18.56
N ILE A 53 23.69 -14.53 -18.40
CA ILE A 53 23.06 -15.79 -17.96
C ILE A 53 22.71 -16.68 -19.15
N HIS A 54 22.19 -16.14 -20.24
CA HIS A 54 21.68 -16.92 -21.38
C HIS A 54 22.77 -17.38 -22.36
N ALA A 55 23.98 -16.83 -22.32
CA ALA A 55 25.08 -17.33 -23.15
C ALA A 55 25.37 -18.83 -22.85
N ARG A 56 25.08 -19.73 -23.81
CA ARG A 56 25.07 -21.20 -23.69
C ARG A 56 26.45 -21.89 -23.54
N GLY A 57 27.53 -21.15 -23.23
CA GLY A 57 28.89 -21.69 -23.11
C GLY A 57 29.28 -22.18 -21.70
N LYS A 58 30.35 -22.98 -21.61
CA LYS A 58 30.99 -23.44 -20.36
C LYS A 58 31.59 -22.23 -19.62
N LYS A 59 30.77 -21.49 -18.84
CA LYS A 59 31.18 -20.22 -18.23
C LYS A 59 32.21 -20.42 -17.11
N SER A 60 33.26 -19.61 -17.16
CA SER A 60 34.16 -19.38 -16.02
C SER A 60 33.40 -18.72 -14.86
N GLY A 61 33.91 -18.86 -13.63
CA GLY A 61 33.33 -18.21 -12.45
C GLY A 61 33.19 -16.69 -12.57
N GLY A 62 34.07 -16.05 -13.37
CA GLY A 62 34.06 -14.60 -13.56
C GLY A 62 32.80 -14.06 -14.24
N ALA A 63 32.28 -14.74 -15.27
CA ALA A 63 31.05 -14.30 -15.95
C ALA A 63 29.82 -14.35 -15.03
N LYS A 64 29.76 -15.34 -14.13
CA LYS A 64 28.69 -15.45 -13.12
C LYS A 64 28.77 -14.33 -12.09
N LEU A 65 29.98 -13.98 -11.66
CA LEU A 65 30.19 -12.86 -10.72
C LEU A 65 29.75 -11.53 -11.33
N ILE A 66 30.14 -11.26 -12.59
CA ILE A 66 29.73 -10.03 -13.29
C ILE A 66 28.20 -9.99 -13.45
N ALA A 67 27.55 -11.10 -13.80
CA ALA A 67 26.10 -11.17 -13.87
C ALA A 67 25.44 -10.86 -12.52
N LEU A 68 25.96 -11.41 -11.42
CA LEU A 68 25.46 -11.13 -10.08
C LEU A 68 25.59 -9.64 -9.70
N ILE A 69 26.75 -9.03 -10.00
CA ILE A 69 26.98 -7.61 -9.76
C ILE A 69 26.04 -6.75 -10.61
N ALA A 70 25.89 -7.06 -11.90
CA ALA A 70 24.97 -6.35 -12.80
C ALA A 70 23.53 -6.41 -12.30
N TYR A 71 23.08 -7.57 -11.83
CA TYR A 71 21.76 -7.73 -11.23
C TYR A 71 21.60 -6.93 -9.93
N ALA A 72 22.60 -6.95 -9.05
CA ALA A 72 22.58 -6.15 -7.81
C ALA A 72 22.48 -4.65 -8.12
N LEU A 73 23.28 -4.15 -9.08
CA LEU A 73 23.23 -2.76 -9.54
C LEU A 73 21.90 -2.43 -10.22
N TYR A 74 21.32 -3.35 -10.99
CA TYR A 74 19.98 -3.19 -11.58
C TYR A 74 18.93 -2.97 -10.48
N ILE A 75 18.92 -3.80 -9.44
CA ILE A 75 18.00 -3.64 -8.31
C ILE A 75 18.19 -2.28 -7.62
N ILE A 76 19.43 -1.87 -7.33
CA ILE A 76 19.72 -0.54 -6.78
C ILE A 76 19.21 0.56 -7.73
N GLY A 77 19.44 0.41 -9.03
CA GLY A 77 18.99 1.30 -10.08
C GLY A 77 17.48 1.50 -10.11
N ILE A 78 16.68 0.44 -9.89
CA ILE A 78 15.22 0.55 -9.77
C ILE A 78 14.82 1.46 -8.61
N TYR A 79 15.42 1.28 -7.43
CA TYR A 79 15.09 2.13 -6.26
C TYR A 79 15.54 3.58 -6.46
N LEU A 80 16.68 3.81 -7.12
CA LEU A 80 17.10 5.15 -7.52
C LEU A 80 16.13 5.79 -8.53
N LEU A 81 15.56 5.00 -9.45
CA LEU A 81 14.55 5.46 -10.40
C LEU A 81 13.25 5.87 -9.70
N TYR A 82 12.81 5.10 -8.70
CA TYR A 82 11.67 5.47 -7.85
C TYR A 82 11.94 6.72 -7.01
N TYR A 83 13.15 6.87 -6.47
CA TYR A 83 13.54 8.09 -5.77
C TYR A 83 13.53 9.30 -6.72
N LEU A 84 14.14 9.19 -7.90
CA LEU A 84 14.17 10.26 -8.90
C LEU A 84 12.77 10.66 -9.36
N SER A 85 11.87 9.69 -9.54
CA SER A 85 10.47 9.94 -9.87
C SER A 85 9.78 10.78 -8.79
N ARG A 86 9.98 10.45 -7.51
CA ARG A 86 9.42 11.21 -6.38
C ARG A 86 10.01 12.62 -6.23
N THR A 87 11.32 12.78 -6.41
CA THR A 87 11.98 14.09 -6.35
C THR A 87 11.43 15.05 -7.41
N ARG A 88 11.14 14.55 -8.61
CA ARG A 88 10.56 15.33 -9.69
C ARG A 88 9.17 15.87 -9.37
N GLU A 89 8.33 15.10 -8.67
CA GLU A 89 7.03 15.56 -8.20
C GLU A 89 7.16 16.74 -7.24
N TYR A 90 8.14 16.70 -6.31
CA TYR A 90 8.41 17.83 -5.41
C TYR A 90 8.90 19.07 -6.16
N LEU A 91 9.75 18.92 -7.19
CA LEU A 91 10.20 20.04 -8.02
C LEU A 91 9.05 20.66 -8.84
N ALA A 92 8.15 19.82 -9.36
CA ALA A 92 6.94 20.28 -10.05
C ALA A 92 5.96 20.99 -9.08
N ASP A 93 5.83 20.49 -7.85
CA ASP A 93 5.06 21.14 -6.77
C ASP A 93 5.64 22.52 -6.44
N GLU A 94 6.97 22.64 -6.29
CA GLU A 94 7.63 23.93 -6.08
C GLU A 94 7.41 24.90 -7.23
N PHE A 95 7.54 24.41 -8.48
CA PHE A 95 7.32 25.23 -9.66
C PHE A 95 5.88 25.76 -9.69
N SER A 96 4.89 24.90 -9.47
CA SER A 96 3.49 25.30 -9.38
C SER A 96 3.25 26.32 -8.26
N ALA A 97 3.84 26.10 -7.08
CA ALA A 97 3.75 26.99 -5.92
C ALA A 97 4.40 28.37 -6.14
N LYS A 98 5.43 28.46 -7.00
CA LYS A 98 6.07 29.72 -7.42
C LYS A 98 5.20 30.50 -8.41
N ILE A 99 4.59 29.81 -9.37
CA ILE A 99 3.74 30.44 -10.40
C ILE A 99 2.34 30.78 -9.88
N THR A 100 1.81 29.98 -8.95
CA THR A 100 0.45 30.10 -8.41
C THR A 100 0.45 30.27 -6.89
N LYS A 101 -0.35 29.49 -6.15
CA LYS A 101 -0.33 29.43 -4.68
C LYS A 101 -0.24 27.97 -4.23
N PRO A 102 0.57 27.67 -3.19
CA PRO A 102 0.64 26.32 -2.64
C PRO A 102 -0.73 25.76 -2.22
N SER A 103 -1.61 26.63 -1.69
CA SER A 103 -2.96 26.25 -1.26
C SER A 103 -3.87 25.82 -2.41
N ASP A 104 -3.69 26.39 -3.60
CA ASP A 104 -4.50 26.04 -4.76
C ASP A 104 -4.14 24.62 -5.25
N LEU A 105 -2.85 24.27 -5.23
CA LEU A 105 -2.41 22.92 -5.57
C LEU A 105 -2.83 21.89 -4.50
N SER A 106 -2.67 22.18 -3.21
CA SER A 106 -3.03 21.23 -2.16
C SER A 106 -4.54 20.94 -2.13
N ASN A 107 -5.38 21.96 -2.32
CA ASN A 107 -6.82 21.79 -2.49
C ASN A 107 -7.16 20.98 -3.75
N ALA A 108 -6.47 21.24 -4.87
CA ALA A 108 -6.64 20.47 -6.09
C ALA A 108 -6.34 18.98 -5.87
N LEU A 109 -5.26 18.65 -5.15
CA LEU A 109 -4.91 17.26 -4.86
C LEU A 109 -6.02 16.53 -4.10
N ILE A 110 -6.60 17.17 -3.07
CA ILE A 110 -7.70 16.60 -2.29
C ILE A 110 -8.97 16.45 -3.13
N LYS A 111 -9.32 17.46 -3.94
CA LYS A 111 -10.51 17.41 -4.80
C LYS A 111 -10.38 16.41 -5.96
N ILE A 112 -9.18 16.22 -6.51
CA ILE A 112 -8.92 15.16 -7.50
C ILE A 112 -9.10 13.79 -6.85
N ALA A 113 -8.56 13.60 -5.65
CA ALA A 113 -8.75 12.38 -4.88
C ALA A 113 -10.26 12.10 -4.64
N TYR A 114 -11.01 13.12 -4.25
CA TYR A 114 -12.47 13.10 -4.11
C TYR A 114 -13.18 12.73 -5.43
N GLY A 115 -12.83 13.38 -6.54
CA GLY A 115 -13.43 13.13 -7.86
C GLY A 115 -13.21 11.71 -8.37
N ILE A 116 -12.02 11.14 -8.11
CA ILE A 116 -11.70 9.73 -8.45
C ILE A 116 -12.60 8.73 -7.71
N VAL A 117 -13.13 9.11 -6.56
CA VAL A 117 -13.99 8.25 -5.73
C VAL A 117 -15.46 8.36 -6.11
N ILE A 118 -15.91 9.56 -6.49
CA ILE A 118 -17.33 9.86 -6.71
C ILE A 118 -17.76 9.70 -8.16
N ALA A 119 -16.83 9.84 -9.11
CA ALA A 119 -17.13 9.57 -10.51
C ALA A 119 -17.69 8.15 -10.65
N GLU A 120 -18.84 8.03 -11.33
CA GLU A 120 -19.48 6.74 -11.53
C GLU A 120 -18.51 5.77 -12.20
N ASP A 121 -18.35 4.66 -11.52
CA ASP A 121 -17.32 3.70 -11.79
C ASP A 121 -17.85 2.77 -12.92
N ASP A 122 -17.94 3.27 -14.15
CA ASP A 122 -18.20 2.42 -15.32
C ASP A 122 -16.93 1.66 -15.73
N ASP A 123 -17.07 0.50 -16.38
CA ASP A 123 -15.92 -0.36 -16.72
C ASP A 123 -14.88 0.36 -17.60
N ARG A 124 -15.32 1.37 -18.37
CA ARG A 124 -14.46 2.19 -19.22
C ARG A 124 -13.61 3.16 -18.41
N SER A 125 -14.19 3.91 -17.47
CA SER A 125 -13.51 4.88 -16.62
C SER A 125 -12.51 4.20 -15.70
N LYS A 126 -12.85 3.01 -15.18
CA LYS A 126 -11.94 2.17 -14.40
C LYS A 126 -10.72 1.71 -15.18
N ARG A 127 -10.93 1.22 -16.40
CA ARG A 127 -9.84 0.81 -17.29
C ARG A 127 -8.95 2.00 -17.62
N LEU A 128 -9.56 3.16 -17.89
CA LEU A 128 -8.84 4.41 -18.15
C LEU A 128 -7.95 4.77 -16.95
N LEU A 129 -8.53 4.88 -15.74
CA LEU A 129 -7.81 5.19 -14.50
C LEU A 129 -6.64 4.23 -14.21
N GLN A 130 -6.82 2.93 -14.45
CA GLN A 130 -5.74 1.94 -14.30
C GLN A 130 -4.65 2.13 -15.36
N SER A 131 -5.03 2.38 -16.61
CA SER A 131 -4.09 2.54 -17.74
C SER A 131 -3.32 3.86 -17.70
N THR A 132 -3.93 4.93 -17.19
CA THR A 132 -3.34 6.27 -17.10
C THR A 132 -2.79 6.57 -15.71
N ARG A 133 -2.65 5.58 -14.83
CA ARG A 133 -2.15 5.78 -13.45
C ARG A 133 -0.83 6.53 -13.40
N HIS A 134 0.08 6.23 -14.34
CA HIS A 134 1.40 6.85 -14.44
C HIS A 134 1.38 8.28 -15.01
N LEU A 135 0.23 8.73 -15.55
CA LEU A 135 0.01 10.09 -16.04
C LEU A 135 -0.78 10.94 -15.02
N GLY A 136 -1.21 10.33 -13.91
CA GLY A 136 -1.97 11.02 -12.90
C GLY A 136 -1.05 11.78 -11.94
N ILE A 137 -1.47 12.99 -11.58
CA ILE A 137 -0.80 13.79 -10.55
C ILE A 137 -0.82 13.13 -9.16
N ILE A 138 -1.68 12.12 -8.91
CA ILE A 138 -1.69 11.35 -7.66
C ILE A 138 -1.77 9.87 -7.98
N ASP A 139 -1.06 9.04 -7.20
CA ASP A 139 -1.26 7.60 -7.25
C ASP A 139 -2.71 7.23 -6.87
N VAL A 140 -3.38 6.45 -7.73
CA VAL A 140 -4.80 6.10 -7.60
C VAL A 140 -5.11 5.39 -6.27
N LYS A 141 -4.19 4.60 -5.70
CA LYS A 141 -4.43 3.94 -4.41
C LYS A 141 -4.43 4.96 -3.27
N ASN A 142 -3.48 5.89 -3.27
CA ASN A 142 -3.46 7.01 -2.32
C ASN A 142 -4.69 7.90 -2.49
N ALA A 143 -5.02 8.27 -3.73
CA ALA A 143 -6.15 9.12 -4.07
C ALA A 143 -7.48 8.56 -3.56
N LYS A 144 -7.73 7.25 -3.74
CA LYS A 144 -8.96 6.63 -3.23
C LYS A 144 -9.10 6.81 -1.71
N HIS A 145 -8.04 6.62 -0.94
CA HIS A 145 -8.11 6.76 0.52
C HIS A 145 -8.41 8.19 0.94
N TYR A 146 -7.66 9.16 0.42
CA TYR A 146 -7.86 10.57 0.76
C TYR A 146 -9.21 11.11 0.26
N GLY A 147 -9.65 10.71 -0.92
CA GLY A 147 -10.90 11.18 -1.53
C GLY A 147 -12.15 10.74 -0.78
N ILE A 148 -12.18 9.47 -0.36
CA ILE A 148 -13.27 8.90 0.44
C ILE A 148 -13.43 9.66 1.75
N ILE A 149 -12.32 9.89 2.44
CA ILE A 149 -12.33 10.57 3.73
C ILE A 149 -12.71 12.03 3.54
N SER A 150 -12.12 12.71 2.56
CA SER A 150 -12.46 14.09 2.17
C SER A 150 -13.96 14.26 1.93
N TYR A 151 -14.61 13.32 1.24
CA TYR A 151 -16.05 13.34 1.01
C TYR A 151 -16.84 13.33 2.31
N ILE A 152 -16.49 12.44 3.23
CA ILE A 152 -17.26 12.23 4.46
C ILE A 152 -17.00 13.33 5.49
N THR A 153 -15.75 13.78 5.59
CA THR A 153 -15.37 14.84 6.52
C THR A 153 -15.70 16.22 5.97
N HIS A 154 -16.41 16.31 4.83
CA HIS A 154 -16.76 17.57 4.17
C HIS A 154 -15.54 18.49 3.98
N ASN A 155 -14.40 17.89 3.60
CA ASN A 155 -13.11 18.56 3.46
C ASN A 155 -12.59 19.26 4.73
N ASP A 156 -12.96 18.80 5.94
CA ASP A 156 -12.39 19.33 7.19
C ASP A 156 -10.85 19.22 7.18
N PRO A 157 -10.12 20.36 7.13
CA PRO A 157 -8.68 20.35 7.04
C PRO A 157 -8.02 19.74 8.27
N ASN A 158 -8.60 19.87 9.46
CA ASN A 158 -8.01 19.34 10.70
C ASN A 158 -8.01 17.82 10.70
N VAL A 159 -9.13 17.22 10.28
CA VAL A 159 -9.25 15.76 10.20
C VAL A 159 -8.34 15.20 9.11
N LEU A 160 -8.26 15.87 7.95
CA LEU A 160 -7.35 15.48 6.88
C LEU A 160 -5.87 15.57 7.32
N SER A 161 -5.48 16.64 8.02
CA SER A 161 -4.14 16.78 8.58
C SER A 161 -3.79 15.67 9.57
N GLU A 162 -4.72 15.28 10.45
CA GLU A 162 -4.50 14.16 11.39
C GLU A 162 -4.30 12.81 10.69
N ILE A 163 -4.96 12.59 9.56
CA ILE A 163 -4.80 11.36 8.78
C ILE A 163 -3.43 11.34 8.09
N MET A 164 -3.00 12.49 7.56
CA MET A 164 -1.70 12.69 6.93
C MET A 164 -0.53 12.57 7.91
N VAL A 165 -0.76 12.68 9.22
CA VAL A 165 0.27 12.44 10.24
C VAL A 165 0.95 11.09 10.03
N PHE A 166 0.18 10.04 9.68
CA PHE A 166 0.73 8.72 9.40
C PHE A 166 1.82 8.75 8.31
N ASP A 167 1.58 9.45 7.20
CA ASP A 167 2.51 9.55 6.07
C ASP A 167 3.84 10.19 6.51
N LYS A 168 3.77 11.22 7.36
CA LYS A 168 4.92 11.98 7.87
C LYS A 168 5.72 11.23 8.94
N VAL A 169 5.04 10.60 9.91
CA VAL A 169 5.70 10.10 11.14
C VAL A 169 5.90 8.59 11.18
N ASN A 170 5.10 7.79 10.48
CA ASN A 170 5.14 6.34 10.61
C ASN A 170 6.29 5.74 9.77
N PRO A 171 7.22 4.98 10.37
CA PRO A 171 8.32 4.36 9.61
C PRO A 171 7.86 3.39 8.52
N TRP A 172 6.72 2.71 8.70
CA TRP A 172 6.14 1.84 7.67
C TRP A 172 5.69 2.63 6.44
N ALA A 173 5.18 3.86 6.63
CA ALA A 173 4.80 4.72 5.51
C ALA A 173 6.02 5.08 4.67
N LYS A 174 7.11 5.49 5.33
CA LYS A 174 8.41 5.79 4.70
C LYS A 174 8.98 4.59 3.94
N LEU A 175 8.93 3.40 4.55
CA LEU A 175 9.40 2.17 3.90
C LEU A 175 8.55 1.83 2.67
N ALA A 176 7.23 1.92 2.78
CA ALA A 176 6.33 1.61 1.67
C ALA A 176 6.52 2.58 0.48
N GLU A 177 6.77 3.87 0.77
CA GLU A 177 7.03 4.90 -0.24
C GLU A 177 8.26 4.60 -1.10
N LEU A 178 9.26 3.84 -0.61
CA LEU A 178 10.45 3.47 -1.39
C LEU A 178 10.14 2.70 -2.68
N THR A 179 8.98 2.05 -2.74
CA THR A 179 8.50 1.28 -3.91
C THR A 179 7.47 2.04 -4.74
N SER A 180 7.22 3.31 -4.41
CA SER A 180 6.25 4.18 -5.10
C SER A 180 6.95 5.15 -6.05
N THR A 181 6.32 5.42 -7.19
CA THR A 181 6.77 6.44 -8.15
C THR A 181 6.35 7.84 -7.75
N HIS A 182 5.25 7.97 -6.98
CA HIS A 182 4.78 9.24 -6.42
C HIS A 182 5.02 9.29 -4.91
N PRO A 183 5.37 10.46 -4.35
CA PRO A 183 5.38 10.62 -2.91
C PRO A 183 3.97 10.46 -2.34
N LEU A 184 3.89 10.15 -1.05
CA LEU A 184 2.60 10.09 -0.35
C LEU A 184 1.92 11.47 -0.39
N THR A 185 0.59 11.48 -0.56
CA THR A 185 -0.19 12.73 -0.67
C THR A 185 -0.01 13.60 0.58
N GLY A 186 0.07 13.01 1.77
CA GLY A 186 0.35 13.76 3.00
C GLY A 186 1.72 14.45 2.97
N ASN A 187 2.76 13.79 2.47
CA ASN A 187 4.11 14.36 2.37
C ASN A 187 4.17 15.53 1.37
N ARG A 188 3.44 15.44 0.25
CA ARG A 188 3.35 16.55 -0.72
C ARG A 188 2.61 17.76 -0.16
N ILE A 189 1.51 17.52 0.55
CA ILE A 189 0.76 18.60 1.21
C ILE A 189 1.58 19.24 2.32
N ASP A 190 2.35 18.46 3.09
CA ASP A 190 3.31 18.96 4.08
C ASP A 190 4.36 19.86 3.45
N HIS A 191 4.95 19.43 2.33
CA HIS A 191 5.93 20.22 1.58
C HIS A 191 5.33 21.54 1.05
N LEU A 192 4.10 21.51 0.53
CA LEU A 192 3.38 22.72 0.11
C LEU A 192 3.06 23.65 1.29
N SER A 193 2.78 23.08 2.47
CA SER A 193 2.64 23.84 3.71
C SER A 193 3.93 24.57 4.05
N ASP A 194 5.09 23.90 3.97
CA ASP A 194 6.39 24.51 4.24
C ASP A 194 6.70 25.67 3.27
N ILE A 195 6.43 25.48 1.97
CA ILE A 195 6.56 26.54 0.97
C ILE A 195 5.63 27.72 1.30
N SER A 196 4.38 27.46 1.68
CA SER A 196 3.42 28.50 2.06
C SER A 196 3.85 29.27 3.31
N LYS A 197 4.33 28.56 4.34
CA LYS A 197 4.87 29.13 5.58
C LYS A 197 6.09 30.02 5.28
N ALA A 198 7.01 29.56 4.43
CA ALA A 198 8.17 30.34 4.00
C ALA A 198 7.78 31.61 3.21
N GLN A 199 6.67 31.57 2.48
CA GLN A 199 6.09 32.72 1.78
C GLN A 199 5.26 33.65 2.69
N GLY A 200 5.12 33.33 3.99
CA GLY A 200 4.27 34.09 4.93
C GLY A 200 2.77 34.03 4.60
N ARG A 201 2.32 32.98 3.90
CA ARG A 201 0.93 32.81 3.45
C ARG A 201 0.19 31.78 4.30
N PRO A 202 -1.11 32.01 4.61
CA PRO A 202 -1.92 31.04 5.33
C PRO A 202 -2.08 29.76 4.51
N PHE A 203 -2.10 28.62 5.22
CA PHE A 203 -2.26 27.31 4.61
C PHE A 203 -3.27 26.50 5.42
N LEU A 204 -4.14 25.76 4.73
CA LEU A 204 -5.29 25.09 5.34
C LEU A 204 -4.91 23.83 6.12
N PHE A 205 -3.95 23.05 5.61
CA PHE A 205 -3.59 21.76 6.18
C PHE A 205 -2.33 21.89 7.05
N ASP A 206 -2.48 21.83 8.36
CA ASP A 206 -1.35 21.92 9.30
C ASP A 206 -1.09 20.58 10.01
N ILE A 207 -0.17 19.81 9.43
CA ILE A 207 0.22 18.49 9.92
C ILE A 207 1.09 18.59 11.19
N ASP A 208 1.89 19.66 11.34
CA ASP A 208 2.72 19.86 12.54
C ASP A 208 1.84 20.07 13.77
N SER A 209 0.86 20.97 13.67
CA SER A 209 -0.13 21.17 14.73
C SER A 209 -0.94 19.89 15.01
N ALA A 210 -1.24 19.08 14.00
CA ALA A 210 -1.90 17.78 14.21
C ALA A 210 -1.01 16.80 15.00
N ILE A 211 0.30 16.74 14.72
CA ILE A 211 1.27 15.93 15.47
C ILE A 211 1.29 16.35 16.95
N GLU A 212 1.27 17.65 17.22
CA GLU A 212 1.25 18.18 18.59
C GLU A 212 -0.05 17.81 19.32
N ARG A 213 -1.21 18.01 18.69
CA ARG A 213 -2.52 17.64 19.26
C ARG A 213 -2.61 16.14 19.57
N MET A 214 -2.08 15.30 18.69
CA MET A 214 -2.11 13.84 18.84
C MET A 214 -1.06 13.29 19.82
N LYS A 215 -0.15 14.13 20.34
CA LYS A 215 0.92 13.77 21.29
C LYS A 215 1.69 12.52 20.84
N ILE A 216 2.20 12.55 19.61
CA ILE A 216 2.85 11.40 18.98
C ILE A 216 4.12 10.98 19.75
N ASN A 217 4.17 9.71 20.16
CA ASN A 217 5.34 9.10 20.76
C ASN A 217 6.21 8.42 19.68
N LYS A 218 7.28 9.11 19.29
CA LYS A 218 8.26 8.61 18.31
C LYS A 218 8.93 7.30 18.74
N GLY A 219 9.25 7.14 20.02
CA GLY A 219 9.86 5.90 20.55
C GLY A 219 8.96 4.69 20.35
N LYS A 220 7.65 4.84 20.60
CA LYS A 220 6.66 3.79 20.37
C LYS A 220 6.51 3.44 18.88
N LEU A 221 6.55 4.44 17.99
CA LEU A 221 6.51 4.21 16.54
C LEU A 221 7.71 3.38 16.06
N TRP A 222 8.92 3.83 16.40
CA TRP A 222 10.14 3.13 16.02
C TRP A 222 10.27 1.76 16.69
N GLY A 223 9.90 1.62 17.96
CA GLY A 223 9.89 0.33 18.65
C GLY A 223 8.94 -0.67 17.98
N SER A 224 7.72 -0.23 17.64
CA SER A 224 6.75 -1.08 16.94
C SER A 224 7.20 -1.44 15.52
N PHE A 225 7.87 -0.52 14.83
CA PHE A 225 8.48 -0.75 13.53
C PHE A 225 9.61 -1.79 13.60
N LEU A 226 10.61 -1.58 14.47
CA LEU A 226 11.76 -2.48 14.62
C LEU A 226 11.32 -3.88 15.06
N PHE A 227 10.40 -3.97 16.02
CA PHE A 227 9.84 -5.26 16.43
C PHE A 227 9.13 -5.95 15.26
N GLY A 228 8.32 -5.20 14.51
CA GLY A 228 7.67 -5.70 13.32
C GLY A 228 8.65 -6.17 12.23
N LEU A 229 9.76 -5.45 12.01
CA LEU A 229 10.82 -5.83 11.09
C LEU A 229 11.52 -7.11 11.54
N LEU A 230 11.81 -7.25 12.84
CA LEU A 230 12.36 -8.47 13.41
C LEU A 230 11.43 -9.67 13.15
N ILE A 231 10.12 -9.51 13.39
CA ILE A 231 9.12 -10.55 13.09
C ILE A 231 9.18 -10.95 11.61
N LEU A 232 9.29 -9.99 10.68
CA LEU A 232 9.44 -10.29 9.25
C LEU A 232 10.70 -11.10 8.91
N LEU A 233 11.78 -10.93 9.69
CA LEU A 233 13.05 -11.62 9.47
C LEU A 233 13.14 -12.99 10.16
N LEU A 234 12.29 -13.28 11.15
CA LEU A 234 12.34 -14.52 11.95
C LEU A 234 12.45 -15.84 11.15
N PRO A 235 11.65 -16.09 10.10
CA PRO A 235 11.77 -17.33 9.31
C PRO A 235 13.18 -17.54 8.77
N TYR A 236 13.80 -16.47 8.26
CA TYR A 236 15.14 -16.52 7.70
C TYR A 236 16.20 -16.68 8.78
N LEU A 237 16.06 -15.98 9.91
CA LEU A 237 16.97 -16.10 11.05
C LEU A 237 16.95 -17.52 11.64
N PHE A 238 15.77 -18.11 11.79
CA PHE A 238 15.63 -19.48 12.28
C PHE A 238 16.15 -20.51 11.29
N ALA A 239 15.89 -20.34 9.99
CA ALA A 239 16.45 -21.19 8.96
C ALA A 239 17.98 -21.11 8.91
N LEU A 240 18.54 -19.90 9.03
CA LEU A 240 19.98 -19.68 9.06
C LEU A 240 20.61 -20.33 10.30
N TYR A 241 20.02 -20.15 11.48
CA TYR A 241 20.46 -20.82 12.70
C TYR A 241 20.43 -22.35 12.53
N ALA A 242 19.31 -22.91 12.05
CA ALA A 242 19.20 -24.34 11.82
C ALA A 242 20.24 -24.86 10.82
N LEU A 243 20.60 -24.09 9.80
CA LEU A 243 21.60 -24.48 8.80
C LEU A 243 23.00 -24.69 9.42
N PHE A 244 23.35 -23.92 10.47
CA PHE A 244 24.65 -24.03 11.14
C PHE A 244 24.67 -24.99 12.32
N PHE A 245 23.53 -25.17 13.00
CA PHE A 245 23.48 -25.86 14.30
C PHE A 245 22.63 -27.12 14.32
N LEU A 246 21.85 -27.40 13.27
CA LEU A 246 20.96 -28.56 13.19
C LEU A 246 21.23 -29.35 11.90
N PRO A 247 20.88 -30.65 11.87
CA PRO A 247 20.82 -31.40 10.62
C PRO A 247 19.95 -30.69 9.58
N ILE A 248 20.40 -30.67 8.32
CA ILE A 248 19.79 -29.87 7.23
C ILE A 248 18.29 -30.11 7.05
N MET A 249 17.81 -31.30 7.40
CA MET A 249 16.40 -31.67 7.37
C MET A 249 15.49 -30.90 8.33
N PHE A 250 16.04 -30.25 9.37
CA PHE A 250 15.29 -29.41 10.30
C PHE A 250 15.21 -27.94 9.87
N VAL A 251 15.96 -27.52 8.83
CA VAL A 251 15.90 -26.16 8.28
C VAL A 251 14.47 -25.76 7.85
N PRO A 252 13.69 -26.61 7.14
CA PRO A 252 12.30 -26.29 6.81
C PRO A 252 11.41 -26.08 8.05
N ALA A 253 11.55 -26.91 9.09
CA ALA A 253 10.78 -26.78 10.32
C ALA A 253 11.16 -25.50 11.10
N ALA A 254 12.44 -25.13 11.12
CA ALA A 254 12.89 -23.88 11.72
C ALA A 254 12.33 -22.65 10.97
N PHE A 255 12.35 -22.67 9.64
CA PHE A 255 11.69 -21.64 8.83
C PHE A 255 10.18 -21.56 9.13
N ALA A 256 9.52 -22.72 9.23
CA ALA A 256 8.10 -22.82 9.55
C ALA A 256 7.76 -22.24 10.92
N LEU A 257 8.60 -22.46 11.94
CA LEU A 257 8.42 -21.87 13.26
C LEU A 257 8.44 -20.33 13.20
N GLY A 258 9.36 -19.75 12.41
CA GLY A 258 9.37 -18.31 12.19
C GLY A 258 8.11 -17.81 11.49
N LEU A 259 7.59 -18.54 10.50
CA LEU A 259 6.32 -18.20 9.85
C LEU A 259 5.11 -18.29 10.80
N ILE A 260 5.11 -19.25 11.73
CA ILE A 260 4.06 -19.36 12.76
C ILE A 260 4.09 -18.13 13.68
N LEU A 261 5.27 -17.69 14.11
CA LEU A 261 5.40 -16.47 14.91
C LEU A 261 4.93 -15.23 14.14
N GLN A 262 5.24 -15.14 12.83
CA GLN A 262 4.67 -14.11 11.96
C GLN A 262 3.14 -14.15 11.90
N LEU A 263 2.56 -15.35 11.77
CA LEU A 263 1.12 -15.55 11.71
C LEU A 263 0.42 -15.04 12.98
N LEU A 264 0.97 -15.40 14.15
CA LEU A 264 0.45 -14.97 15.45
C LEU A 264 0.54 -13.45 15.65
N TYR A 265 1.62 -12.83 15.15
CA TYR A 265 1.79 -11.38 15.18
C TYR A 265 0.85 -10.66 14.21
N LYS A 266 0.66 -11.22 13.01
CA LYS A 266 -0.19 -10.67 11.96
C LYS A 266 -1.67 -10.70 12.36
N PHE A 267 -2.13 -11.82 12.91
CA PHE A 267 -3.51 -12.03 13.34
C PHE A 267 -3.59 -12.15 14.86
N PRO A 268 -3.38 -11.05 15.62
CA PRO A 268 -3.47 -11.12 17.06
C PRO A 268 -4.88 -11.52 17.48
N GLY A 269 -4.96 -12.35 18.52
CA GLY A 269 -6.21 -12.62 19.23
C GLY A 269 -6.71 -11.38 19.99
N GLY A 270 -7.89 -11.50 20.59
CA GLY A 270 -8.50 -10.45 21.40
C GLY A 270 -9.94 -10.15 21.00
N ASN A 271 -10.57 -9.29 21.79
CA ASN A 271 -11.93 -8.82 21.52
C ASN A 271 -11.90 -7.83 20.36
N ASN A 272 -12.82 -8.01 19.41
CA ASN A 272 -12.97 -7.05 18.33
C ASN A 272 -13.53 -5.74 18.91
N THR A 273 -12.89 -4.62 18.60
CA THR A 273 -13.40 -3.30 18.98
C THR A 273 -14.32 -2.75 17.90
N GLU A 274 -15.54 -2.34 18.26
CA GLU A 274 -16.37 -1.53 17.38
C GLU A 274 -15.66 -0.20 17.10
N THR A 275 -15.61 0.18 15.84
CA THR A 275 -14.91 1.38 15.39
C THR A 275 -15.44 1.81 14.02
N THR A 276 -14.85 2.85 13.47
CA THR A 276 -15.16 3.32 12.11
C THR A 276 -13.90 3.42 11.27
N VAL A 277 -14.04 3.44 9.94
CA VAL A 277 -12.93 3.56 9.00
C VAL A 277 -12.12 4.83 9.29
N LEU A 278 -12.78 5.97 9.50
CA LEU A 278 -12.13 7.24 9.82
C LEU A 278 -11.28 7.15 11.09
N GLU A 279 -11.78 6.51 12.15
CA GLU A 279 -11.03 6.37 13.41
C GLU A 279 -9.75 5.54 13.21
N GLN A 280 -9.83 4.47 12.42
CA GLN A 280 -8.65 3.67 12.09
C GLN A 280 -7.67 4.39 11.16
N MET A 281 -8.19 5.23 10.25
CA MET A 281 -7.39 6.09 9.37
C MET A 281 -6.80 7.30 10.11
N ARG A 282 -7.30 7.69 11.28
CA ARG A 282 -6.65 8.68 12.15
C ARG A 282 -5.56 8.06 13.04
N ASN A 283 -5.46 6.73 13.11
CA ASN A 283 -4.46 6.08 13.95
C ASN A 283 -3.05 6.14 13.31
N PRO A 284 -2.10 6.89 13.90
CA PRO A 284 -0.74 7.02 13.36
C PRO A 284 0.13 5.80 13.68
N TYR A 285 -0.28 4.95 14.63
CA TYR A 285 0.42 3.72 15.04
C TYR A 285 -0.07 2.48 14.29
N ALA A 286 -0.95 2.64 13.29
CA ALA A 286 -1.38 1.52 12.47
C ALA A 286 -0.19 0.87 11.75
N SER A 287 -0.32 -0.41 11.41
CA SER A 287 0.76 -1.21 10.83
C SER A 287 0.26 -1.96 9.60
N PRO A 288 1.12 -2.14 8.57
CA PRO A 288 0.79 -2.97 7.42
C PRO A 288 0.96 -4.48 7.73
N ILE A 289 1.63 -4.83 8.83
CA ILE A 289 1.96 -6.22 9.18
C ILE A 289 1.28 -6.72 10.45
N ARG A 290 0.99 -5.84 11.42
CA ARG A 290 0.25 -6.20 12.65
C ARG A 290 -1.19 -5.77 12.50
N GLY A 291 -2.10 -6.73 12.40
CA GLY A 291 -3.52 -6.46 12.29
C GLY A 291 -4.12 -5.93 13.58
N LYS A 292 -5.03 -4.96 13.50
CA LYS A 292 -5.85 -4.53 14.66
C LYS A 292 -7.23 -5.18 14.57
N PRO A 293 -7.65 -6.00 15.56
CA PRO A 293 -8.95 -6.66 15.53
C PRO A 293 -10.09 -5.64 15.72
N ILE A 294 -10.94 -5.51 14.71
CA ILE A 294 -12.01 -4.52 14.67
C ILE A 294 -13.34 -5.11 14.17
N VAL A 295 -14.43 -4.42 14.47
CA VAL A 295 -15.73 -4.58 13.80
C VAL A 295 -16.18 -3.24 13.26
N LEU A 296 -16.65 -3.24 12.01
CA LEU A 296 -17.26 -2.10 11.35
C LEU A 296 -18.73 -2.40 11.05
N SER A 297 -19.60 -1.41 11.26
CA SER A 297 -21.02 -1.47 10.90
C SER A 297 -21.26 -0.64 9.65
N GLY A 298 -21.79 -1.25 8.60
CA GLY A 298 -21.83 -0.64 7.27
C GLY A 298 -22.46 -1.56 6.23
N GLN A 299 -22.02 -1.48 4.98
CA GLN A 299 -22.53 -2.30 3.89
C GLN A 299 -21.47 -2.54 2.81
N VAL A 300 -21.59 -3.65 2.08
CA VAL A 300 -20.79 -3.87 0.88
C VAL A 300 -21.40 -3.06 -0.25
N ILE A 301 -20.60 -2.22 -0.90
CA ILE A 301 -21.08 -1.39 -2.03
C ILE A 301 -20.56 -1.85 -3.39
N GLY A 302 -19.57 -2.76 -3.40
CA GLY A 302 -19.00 -3.23 -4.66
C GLY A 302 -17.86 -4.23 -4.47
N ARG A 303 -17.17 -4.52 -5.57
CA ARG A 303 -15.97 -5.38 -5.60
C ARG A 303 -14.71 -4.57 -5.35
N GLY A 304 -13.72 -5.15 -4.67
CA GLY A 304 -12.44 -4.50 -4.36
C GLY A 304 -11.63 -4.12 -5.60
N VAL A 305 -11.65 -4.97 -6.64
CA VAL A 305 -11.19 -4.62 -7.98
C VAL A 305 -12.42 -4.54 -8.89
N PRO A 306 -12.82 -3.32 -9.28
CA PRO A 306 -14.00 -3.18 -10.11
C PRO A 306 -13.80 -3.82 -11.50
N GLY A 307 -14.86 -4.44 -12.06
CA GLY A 307 -14.81 -5.18 -13.33
C GLY A 307 -14.18 -6.58 -13.24
N PHE A 308 -13.41 -6.88 -12.19
CA PHE A 308 -12.82 -8.20 -11.99
C PHE A 308 -13.82 -9.17 -11.31
N ILE A 309 -14.56 -9.92 -12.12
CA ILE A 309 -15.63 -10.82 -11.65
C ILE A 309 -15.13 -12.00 -10.80
N PHE A 310 -13.85 -12.37 -10.96
CA PHE A 310 -13.21 -13.43 -10.18
C PHE A 310 -12.61 -12.92 -8.86
N GLY A 311 -12.62 -11.61 -8.64
CA GLY A 311 -12.13 -10.99 -7.41
C GLY A 311 -13.08 -11.20 -6.26
N GLU A 312 -12.55 -11.76 -5.18
CA GLU A 312 -13.23 -12.04 -3.93
C GLU A 312 -13.24 -10.86 -2.95
N ASP A 313 -12.33 -9.90 -3.16
CA ASP A 313 -12.25 -8.69 -2.35
C ASP A 313 -13.49 -7.81 -2.55
N MET A 314 -13.92 -7.15 -1.48
CA MET A 314 -15.13 -6.32 -1.45
C MET A 314 -14.79 -4.89 -1.04
N MET A 315 -15.50 -3.92 -1.61
CA MET A 315 -15.52 -2.55 -1.10
C MET A 315 -16.61 -2.42 -0.05
N TYR A 316 -16.23 -2.00 1.15
CA TYR A 316 -17.13 -1.88 2.29
C TYR A 316 -17.17 -0.45 2.78
N GLN A 317 -18.39 0.09 2.92
CA GLN A 317 -18.66 1.45 3.35
C GLN A 317 -19.29 1.42 4.74
N ASP A 318 -18.71 2.16 5.68
CA ASP A 318 -19.40 2.52 6.91
C ASP A 318 -19.85 4.00 6.85
N SER A 319 -20.33 4.54 7.97
CA SER A 319 -20.76 5.94 8.02
C SER A 319 -19.62 6.96 7.88
N THR A 320 -18.35 6.53 7.95
CA THR A 320 -17.19 7.44 8.01
C THR A 320 -16.12 7.19 6.95
N GLY A 321 -16.22 6.11 6.17
CA GLY A 321 -15.25 5.77 5.14
C GLY A 321 -15.58 4.54 4.33
N LEU A 322 -14.66 4.24 3.42
CA LEU A 322 -14.61 3.06 2.58
C LEU A 322 -13.30 2.33 2.83
N VAL A 323 -13.38 1.01 2.90
CA VAL A 323 -12.22 0.14 3.12
C VAL A 323 -12.37 -1.14 2.30
N LEU A 324 -11.25 -1.73 1.92
CA LEU A 324 -11.24 -3.02 1.24
C LEU A 324 -11.34 -4.16 2.26
N LEU A 325 -12.28 -5.07 2.05
CA LEU A 325 -12.35 -6.35 2.77
C LEU A 325 -11.70 -7.43 1.92
N ASN A 326 -10.68 -8.07 2.46
CA ASN A 326 -10.07 -9.24 1.86
C ASN A 326 -10.74 -10.51 2.39
N TYR A 327 -11.39 -11.24 1.49
CA TYR A 327 -12.08 -12.50 1.80
C TYR A 327 -11.19 -13.69 1.50
N SER A 328 -11.29 -14.74 2.31
CA SER A 328 -10.62 -16.01 2.05
C SER A 328 -11.57 -17.18 2.34
N SER A 329 -11.91 -17.95 1.33
CA SER A 329 -12.79 -19.11 1.44
C SER A 329 -12.10 -20.27 2.14
N ALA A 330 -12.85 -21.14 2.83
CA ALA A 330 -12.32 -22.40 3.35
C ALA A 330 -11.78 -23.34 2.25
N PHE A 331 -12.27 -23.20 1.01
CA PHE A 331 -11.86 -24.02 -0.16
C PHE A 331 -10.82 -23.31 -1.05
N GLY A 332 -10.17 -22.27 -0.54
CA GLY A 332 -9.05 -21.60 -1.20
C GLY A 332 -9.46 -20.94 -2.50
N PHE A 333 -8.61 -21.05 -3.52
CA PHE A 333 -8.81 -20.39 -4.80
C PHE A 333 -10.16 -20.72 -5.45
N ILE A 334 -10.55 -22.00 -5.48
CA ILE A 334 -11.84 -22.43 -6.04
C ILE A 334 -13.00 -21.84 -5.25
N GLY A 335 -12.89 -21.85 -3.92
CA GLY A 335 -13.88 -21.24 -3.04
C GLY A 335 -13.99 -19.73 -3.21
N ASN A 336 -12.87 -19.04 -3.43
CA ASN A 336 -12.83 -17.59 -3.69
C ASN A 336 -13.56 -17.26 -4.99
N ILE A 337 -13.33 -18.02 -6.06
CA ILE A 337 -14.05 -17.85 -7.33
C ILE A 337 -15.56 -18.08 -7.14
N ILE A 338 -15.95 -19.16 -6.46
CA ILE A 338 -17.37 -19.46 -6.23
C ILE A 338 -18.03 -18.34 -5.42
N PHE A 339 -17.37 -17.85 -4.37
CA PHE A 339 -17.84 -16.73 -3.58
C PHE A 339 -17.97 -15.46 -4.44
N ALA A 340 -16.95 -15.15 -5.24
CA ALA A 340 -16.91 -14.01 -6.13
C ALA A 340 -18.06 -14.02 -7.14
N LEU A 341 -18.36 -15.17 -7.74
CA LEU A 341 -19.40 -15.29 -8.77
C LEU A 341 -20.81 -15.31 -8.19
N LYS A 342 -21.04 -16.03 -7.08
CA LYS A 342 -22.40 -16.34 -6.60
C LYS A 342 -22.84 -15.58 -5.35
N LYS A 343 -21.92 -15.17 -4.47
CA LYS A 343 -22.27 -14.64 -3.14
C LYS A 343 -21.97 -13.15 -2.97
N ILE A 344 -20.94 -12.59 -3.61
CA ILE A 344 -20.61 -11.16 -3.41
C ILE A 344 -21.79 -10.24 -3.77
N LYS A 345 -22.45 -10.48 -4.90
CA LYS A 345 -23.58 -9.66 -5.36
C LYS A 345 -24.76 -9.70 -4.38
N THR A 346 -24.92 -10.78 -3.63
CA THR A 346 -26.00 -10.89 -2.64
C THR A 346 -25.72 -10.10 -1.37
N LEU A 347 -24.52 -9.54 -1.20
CA LEU A 347 -24.15 -8.70 -0.06
C LEU A 347 -24.26 -7.20 -0.38
N PHE A 348 -24.48 -6.83 -1.65
CA PHE A 348 -24.48 -5.44 -2.08
C PHE A 348 -25.65 -4.65 -1.51
N GLY A 349 -25.36 -3.52 -0.89
CA GLY A 349 -26.34 -2.62 -0.27
C GLY A 349 -27.03 -3.19 0.97
N ILE A 350 -26.60 -4.35 1.48
CA ILE A 350 -27.19 -4.96 2.68
C ILE A 350 -26.45 -4.47 3.93
N PRO A 351 -27.17 -3.88 4.92
CA PRO A 351 -26.59 -3.58 6.22
C PRO A 351 -25.94 -4.81 6.84
N SER A 352 -24.70 -4.64 7.26
CA SER A 352 -23.87 -5.73 7.75
C SER A 352 -22.86 -5.26 8.78
N ARG A 353 -22.30 -6.23 9.50
CA ARG A 353 -21.18 -6.06 10.43
C ARG A 353 -20.00 -6.87 9.95
N ALA A 354 -18.94 -6.19 9.52
CA ALA A 354 -17.72 -6.80 9.07
C ALA A 354 -16.70 -6.82 10.20
N ALA A 355 -16.26 -8.01 10.60
CA ALA A 355 -15.24 -8.20 11.61
C ALA A 355 -13.97 -8.78 11.01
N GLY A 356 -12.82 -8.28 11.43
CA GLY A 356 -11.53 -8.72 10.90
C GLY A 356 -10.35 -7.98 11.51
N TRP A 357 -9.22 -8.03 10.82
CA TRP A 357 -7.99 -7.36 11.22
C TRP A 357 -7.68 -6.23 10.25
N PHE A 358 -7.66 -4.99 10.76
CA PHE A 358 -7.32 -3.79 9.99
C PHE A 358 -5.80 -3.63 9.86
N TYR A 359 -5.36 -3.30 8.65
CA TYR A 359 -3.99 -2.99 8.29
C TYR A 359 -3.93 -1.66 7.56
N ARG A 360 -2.85 -0.91 7.77
CA ARG A 360 -2.59 0.35 7.09
C ARG A 360 -1.14 0.45 6.63
N GLY A 361 -0.97 0.72 5.34
CA GLY A 361 0.25 1.20 4.71
C GLY A 361 -0.11 2.40 3.83
N ILE A 362 0.32 2.38 2.57
CA ILE A 362 -0.11 3.34 1.51
C ILE A 362 -1.64 3.30 1.33
N GLY A 363 -2.23 2.11 1.46
CA GLY A 363 -3.66 1.92 1.55
C GLY A 363 -4.06 1.23 2.85
N SER A 364 -5.35 1.00 3.00
CA SER A 364 -5.98 0.31 4.11
C SER A 364 -6.73 -0.91 3.62
N MET A 365 -6.73 -1.96 4.44
CA MET A 365 -7.48 -3.16 4.17
C MET A 365 -7.85 -3.85 5.47
N ILE A 366 -8.90 -4.66 5.43
CA ILE A 366 -9.31 -5.53 6.51
C ILE A 366 -9.22 -6.97 6.01
N SER A 367 -8.39 -7.79 6.63
CA SER A 367 -8.47 -9.22 6.43
C SER A 367 -9.70 -9.74 7.17
N LEU A 368 -10.70 -10.18 6.41
CA LEU A 368 -12.02 -10.49 6.94
C LEU A 368 -11.96 -11.78 7.77
N LYS A 369 -12.57 -11.74 8.95
CA LYS A 369 -12.87 -12.92 9.77
C LYS A 369 -14.29 -13.40 9.50
N TYR A 370 -15.24 -12.47 9.46
CA TYR A 370 -16.60 -12.73 9.02
C TYR A 370 -17.31 -11.44 8.64
N ILE A 371 -18.35 -11.57 7.82
CA ILE A 371 -19.37 -10.55 7.63
C ILE A 371 -20.72 -11.12 8.04
N GLN A 372 -21.43 -10.37 8.88
CA GLN A 372 -22.75 -10.74 9.40
C GLN A 372 -23.79 -9.82 8.78
N THR A 373 -24.80 -10.39 8.15
CA THR A 373 -26.02 -9.71 7.70
C THR A 373 -27.21 -10.23 8.51
N GLU A 374 -28.39 -9.63 8.36
CA GLU A 374 -29.64 -10.22 8.87
C GLU A 374 -29.93 -11.59 8.24
N GLN A 375 -29.51 -11.80 6.99
CA GLN A 375 -29.72 -13.04 6.23
C GLN A 375 -28.75 -14.16 6.63
N GLY A 376 -27.72 -13.86 7.43
CA GLY A 376 -26.78 -14.85 7.93
C GLY A 376 -25.32 -14.39 7.95
N LYS A 377 -24.46 -15.33 8.32
CA LYS A 377 -23.02 -15.10 8.55
C LYS A 377 -22.18 -15.74 7.46
N VAL A 378 -21.37 -14.94 6.78
CA VAL A 378 -20.32 -15.43 5.89
C VAL A 378 -18.98 -15.40 6.62
N LYS A 379 -18.39 -16.58 6.84
CA LYS A 379 -17.07 -16.71 7.46
C LYS A 379 -15.96 -16.63 6.42
N SER A 380 -14.83 -16.08 6.85
CA SER A 380 -13.59 -15.99 6.08
C SER A 380 -12.46 -16.64 6.89
N HIS A 381 -11.50 -17.26 6.20
CA HIS A 381 -10.51 -18.17 6.77
C HIS A 381 -9.06 -17.77 6.40
N PRO A 382 -8.64 -16.50 6.59
CA PRO A 382 -7.31 -16.05 6.19
C PRO A 382 -6.19 -16.77 6.96
N ILE A 383 -6.44 -17.09 8.24
CA ILE A 383 -5.48 -17.80 9.10
C ILE A 383 -5.25 -19.22 8.61
N LEU A 384 -6.30 -19.91 8.13
CA LEU A 384 -6.19 -21.29 7.63
C LEU A 384 -5.19 -21.34 6.48
N TRP A 385 -5.35 -20.47 5.48
CA TRP A 385 -4.45 -20.44 4.33
C TRP A 385 -3.04 -19.99 4.68
N ALA A 386 -2.92 -19.01 5.58
CA ALA A 386 -1.62 -18.56 6.06
C ALA A 386 -0.89 -19.63 6.91
N SER A 387 -1.61 -20.61 7.49
CA SER A 387 -1.02 -21.74 8.22
C SER A 387 -0.58 -22.93 7.36
N LEU A 388 -1.03 -23.05 6.10
CA LEU A 388 -0.74 -24.23 5.27
C LEU A 388 0.75 -24.41 4.97
N LEU A 389 1.43 -23.34 4.55
CA LEU A 389 2.85 -23.41 4.23
C LEU A 389 3.70 -23.85 5.44
N PRO A 390 3.56 -23.25 6.64
CA PRO A 390 4.23 -23.75 7.84
C PRO A 390 3.96 -25.23 8.12
N ILE A 391 2.70 -25.67 8.01
CA ILE A 391 2.32 -27.08 8.24
C ILE A 391 3.03 -28.00 7.23
N ILE A 392 3.02 -27.64 5.94
CA ILE A 392 3.68 -28.41 4.88
C ILE A 392 5.18 -28.52 5.15
N LEU A 393 5.84 -27.42 5.52
CA LEU A 393 7.28 -27.42 5.80
C LEU A 393 7.65 -28.28 7.01
N ILE A 394 6.81 -28.31 8.05
CA ILE A 394 6.98 -29.21 9.20
C ILE A 394 6.83 -30.67 8.75
N ILE A 395 5.80 -30.99 7.95
CA ILE A 395 5.60 -32.35 7.43
C ILE A 395 6.80 -32.79 6.57
N ILE A 396 7.32 -31.92 5.71
CA ILE A 396 8.53 -32.19 4.90
C ILE A 396 9.71 -32.51 5.82
N SER A 397 9.92 -31.70 6.86
CA SER A 397 11.00 -31.93 7.82
C SER A 397 10.87 -33.28 8.54
N LEU A 398 9.67 -33.63 9.01
CA LEU A 398 9.38 -34.93 9.65
C LEU A 398 9.57 -36.11 8.69
N TYR A 399 9.14 -35.96 7.43
CA TYR A 399 9.34 -36.98 6.41
C TYR A 399 10.83 -37.21 6.11
N LEU A 400 11.60 -36.13 5.96
CA LEU A 400 13.04 -36.23 5.76
C LEU A 400 13.71 -36.95 6.94
N TYR A 401 13.32 -36.63 8.17
CA TYR A 401 13.81 -37.30 9.39
C TYR A 401 13.50 -38.80 9.41
N ALA A 402 12.29 -39.19 9.05
CA ALA A 402 11.91 -40.60 8.98
C ALA A 402 12.71 -41.37 7.91
N VAL A 403 12.95 -40.75 6.74
CA VAL A 403 13.67 -41.38 5.61
C VAL A 403 15.18 -41.49 5.87
N SER A 404 15.78 -40.60 6.67
CA SER A 404 17.20 -40.72 7.04
C SER A 404 17.49 -41.80 8.09
N GLY A 405 16.48 -42.57 8.49
CA GLY A 405 16.61 -43.64 9.47
C GLY A 405 16.84 -43.14 10.90
N GLY A 406 16.57 -41.86 11.20
CA GLY A 406 16.77 -41.29 12.54
C GLY A 406 18.22 -41.24 13.03
N TYR A 407 19.20 -41.56 12.18
CA TYR A 407 20.62 -41.47 12.52
C TYR A 407 21.08 -40.00 12.44
N LEU A 408 21.49 -39.48 13.59
CA LEU A 408 22.07 -38.14 13.82
C LEU A 408 23.56 -38.12 13.51
#